data_AF-A0A814EDB6-F1
#
_entry.id   AF-A0A814EDB6-F1
#
_cell.length_a   1.000
_cell.length_b   1.000
_cell.length_c   1.000
_cell.angle_alpha   90.00
_cell.angle_beta   90.00
_cell.angle_gamma   90.00
#
_symmetry.space_group_name_H-M   'P 1'
#
loop_
_entity.id
_entity.type
_entity.pdbx_description
1 polymer ?
#
loop_
_entity_poly.entity_id
_entity_poly.type
_entity_poly.pdbx_seq_one_letter_code
_entity_poly.pdbx_strand_id
1 'polypeptide(L)'
;MSIIEPLAFGYAKDPWSVYFAGRKIEGASSMTFQVLDDGYSKDSWNVYYMGQKLDGASVLSFETLGQGIAKDAFHHYYCGQKYNSLTPPMHTFK
;
A
#
# COMPACT_ATOMS: atom_id res chain seq x y z
N MET A 1 -9.74 12.94 22.74
CA MET A 1 -10.35 12.05 21.74
C MET A 1 -9.63 12.34 20.43
N SER A 2 -8.98 11.35 19.82
CA SER A 2 -8.31 11.55 18.53
C SER A 2 -9.37 11.55 17.42
N ILE A 3 -9.30 12.52 16.51
CA ILE A 3 -10.18 12.57 15.33
C ILE A 3 -9.55 11.68 14.27
N ILE A 4 -10.33 10.70 13.79
CA ILE A 4 -9.94 9.84 12.68
C ILE A 4 -10.32 10.54 11.38
N GLU A 5 -9.32 10.81 10.55
CA GLU A 5 -9.42 11.32 9.19
C GLU A 5 -9.57 10.13 8.22
N PRO A 6 -10.71 9.99 7.52
CA PRO A 6 -10.82 9.02 6.45
C PRO A 6 -9.96 9.46 5.26
N LEU A 7 -9.22 8.50 4.69
CA LEU A 7 -8.46 8.70 3.46
C LEU A 7 -9.22 8.03 2.29
N ALA A 8 -8.52 7.31 1.42
CA ALA A 8 -9.12 6.53 0.32
C ALA A 8 -8.93 5.02 0.54
N PHE A 9 -9.64 4.21 -0.24
CA PHE A 9 -9.46 2.75 -0.33
C PHE A 9 -9.50 2.01 1.03
N GLY A 10 -10.32 2.48 1.97
CA GLY A 10 -10.46 1.86 3.29
C GLY A 10 -9.37 2.22 4.30
N TYR A 11 -8.45 3.12 3.94
CA TYR A 11 -7.49 3.71 4.87
C TYR A 11 -8.08 4.88 5.65
N ALA A 12 -7.61 5.04 6.87
CA ALA A 12 -7.85 6.22 7.69
C ALA A 12 -6.62 6.48 8.56
N LYS A 13 -6.46 7.71 9.07
CA LYS A 13 -5.40 8.01 10.04
C LYS A 13 -5.89 8.97 11.12
N ASP A 14 -5.21 8.96 12.24
CA ASP A 14 -5.23 10.06 13.20
C ASP A 14 -3.81 10.65 13.32
N PRO A 15 -3.54 11.62 14.21
CA PRO A 15 -2.19 12.17 14.35
C PRO A 15 -1.10 11.15 14.69
N TRP A 16 -1.44 9.99 15.26
CA TRP A 16 -0.50 9.01 15.83
C TRP A 16 -0.50 7.65 15.13
N SER A 17 -1.59 7.31 14.45
CA SER A 17 -1.82 5.95 13.95
C SER A 17 -2.48 5.96 12.58
N VAL A 18 -2.19 4.91 11.82
CA VAL A 18 -2.82 4.63 10.54
C VAL A 18 -3.64 3.35 10.66
N TYR A 19 -4.75 3.30 9.95
CA TYR A 19 -5.71 2.22 10.00
C TYR A 19 -6.08 1.77 8.59
N PHE A 20 -6.36 0.48 8.45
CA PHE A 20 -7.02 -0.11 7.29
C PHE A 20 -8.23 -0.92 7.74
N ALA A 21 -9.40 -0.63 7.17
CA ALA A 21 -10.66 -1.29 7.54
C ALA A 21 -10.92 -1.34 9.06
N GLY A 22 -10.59 -0.23 9.75
CA GLY A 22 -10.73 -0.09 11.21
C GLY A 22 -9.66 -0.78 12.05
N ARG A 23 -8.67 -1.44 11.45
CA ARG A 23 -7.54 -2.08 12.15
C ARG A 23 -6.29 -1.22 12.05
N LYS A 24 -5.61 -1.01 13.17
CA LYS A 24 -4.34 -0.26 13.20
C LYS A 24 -3.27 -1.01 12.41
N ILE A 25 -2.52 -0.28 11.58
CA ILE A 25 -1.35 -0.77 10.86
C ILE A 25 -0.13 -0.52 11.74
N GLU A 26 0.44 -1.60 12.28
CA GLU A 26 1.60 -1.48 13.16
C GLU A 26 2.85 -1.04 12.39
N GLY A 27 3.58 -0.09 12.96
CA GLY A 27 4.80 0.47 12.36
C GLY A 27 4.58 1.55 11.28
N ALA A 28 3.33 1.85 10.91
CA ALA A 28 3.04 2.90 9.94
C ALA A 28 3.22 4.31 10.52
N SER A 29 3.95 5.16 9.79
CA SER A 29 4.12 6.57 10.15
C SER A 29 2.94 7.40 9.68
N SER A 30 2.04 7.78 10.59
CA SER A 30 0.88 8.64 10.31
C SER A 30 1.25 9.99 9.69
N MET A 31 2.39 10.54 10.09
CA MET A 31 2.87 11.86 9.66
C MET A 31 3.22 11.92 8.18
N THR A 32 3.63 10.79 7.59
CA THR A 32 4.09 10.71 6.19
C THR A 32 3.31 9.71 5.36
N PHE A 33 2.22 9.18 5.92
CA PHE A 33 1.39 8.19 5.24
C PHE A 33 0.65 8.81 4.06
N GLN A 34 0.80 8.17 2.90
CA GLN A 34 0.17 8.53 1.64
C GLN A 34 -0.54 7.31 1.09
N VAL A 35 -1.84 7.43 0.83
CA VAL A 35 -2.57 6.44 0.04
C VAL A 35 -2.25 6.68 -1.43
N LEU A 36 -1.90 5.60 -2.14
CA LEU A 36 -1.66 5.60 -3.58
C LEU A 36 -2.96 5.16 -4.27
N ASP A 37 -2.87 4.25 -5.23
CA ASP A 37 -4.02 3.69 -5.94
C ASP A 37 -4.23 2.21 -5.62
N ASP A 38 -5.43 1.69 -5.92
CA ASP A 38 -5.81 0.27 -5.84
C ASP A 38 -5.45 -0.43 -4.52
N GLY A 39 -5.54 0.29 -3.40
CA GLY A 39 -5.25 -0.24 -2.06
C GLY A 39 -3.76 -0.24 -1.67
N TYR A 40 -2.87 0.24 -2.53
CA TYR A 40 -1.50 0.53 -2.15
C TYR A 40 -1.40 1.83 -1.36
N SER A 41 -0.44 1.88 -0.46
CA SER A 41 -0.07 3.08 0.28
C SER A 41 1.40 3.02 0.66
N LYS A 42 1.96 4.14 1.10
CA LYS A 42 3.34 4.19 1.62
C LYS A 42 3.47 5.20 2.73
N ASP A 43 4.46 5.01 3.58
CA ASP A 43 5.04 6.08 4.39
C ASP A 43 6.49 6.31 3.95
N SER A 44 7.26 7.09 4.71
CA SER A 44 8.68 7.37 4.37
C SER A 44 9.58 6.14 4.37
N TRP A 45 9.17 5.03 4.98
CA TRP A 45 10.01 3.87 5.28
C TRP A 45 9.46 2.55 4.74
N ASN A 46 8.15 2.47 4.51
CA ASN A 46 7.46 1.24 4.18
C ASN A 46 6.43 1.46 3.07
N VAL A 47 6.18 0.41 2.30
CA VAL A 47 5.06 0.31 1.37
C VAL A 47 4.07 -0.71 1.92
N TYR A 48 2.78 -0.48 1.70
CA TYR A 48 1.71 -1.35 2.16
C TYR A 48 0.72 -1.65 1.04
N TYR A 49 0.06 -2.79 1.16
CA TYR A 49 -1.13 -3.17 0.38
C TYR A 49 -2.22 -3.61 1.35
N MET A 50 -3.37 -2.92 1.34
CA MET A 50 -4.49 -3.17 2.24
C MET A 50 -4.07 -3.34 3.72
N GLY A 51 -3.20 -2.45 4.18
CA GLY A 51 -2.67 -2.45 5.55
C GLY A 51 -1.58 -3.49 5.85
N GLN A 52 -1.19 -4.33 4.88
CA GLN A 52 -0.08 -5.27 5.02
C GLN A 52 1.20 -4.66 4.46
N LYS A 53 2.28 -4.67 5.23
CA LYS A 53 3.59 -4.19 4.78
C LYS A 53 4.16 -5.10 3.69
N LEU A 54 4.71 -4.50 2.62
CA LEU A 54 5.45 -5.19 1.57
C LEU A 54 6.94 -5.24 1.92
N ASP A 55 7.44 -6.42 2.27
CA ASP A 55 8.84 -6.58 2.64
C ASP A 55 9.80 -6.47 1.45
N GLY A 56 10.83 -5.63 1.62
CA GLY A 56 11.84 -5.35 0.61
C GLY A 56 11.35 -4.48 -0.55
N ALA A 57 10.19 -3.83 -0.43
CA ALA A 57 9.75 -2.84 -1.40
C ALA A 57 10.56 -1.55 -1.31
N SER A 58 10.99 -1.03 -2.47
CA SER A 58 11.77 0.21 -2.52
C SER A 58 10.86 1.43 -2.57
N VAL A 59 10.58 2.04 -1.40
CA VAL A 59 9.70 3.20 -1.21
C VAL A 59 9.99 4.35 -2.18
N LEU A 60 11.27 4.64 -2.42
CA LEU A 60 11.73 5.75 -3.26
C LEU A 60 11.35 5.59 -4.73
N SER A 61 11.22 4.34 -5.19
CA SER A 61 10.93 4.01 -6.59
C SER A 61 9.55 3.38 -6.78
N PHE A 62 8.76 3.25 -5.72
CA PHE A 62 7.48 2.56 -5.76
C PHE A 62 6.44 3.38 -6.52
N GLU A 63 5.87 2.77 -7.54
CA GLU A 63 4.91 3.35 -8.48
C GLU A 63 3.74 2.40 -8.70
N THR A 64 2.51 2.91 -8.58
CA THR A 64 1.28 2.19 -8.95
C THR A 64 0.97 2.40 -10.42
N LEU A 65 0.67 1.31 -11.13
CA LEU A 65 0.37 1.30 -12.57
C LEU A 65 -1.14 1.13 -12.86
N GLY A 66 -1.96 1.02 -11.81
CA GLY A 66 -3.40 0.78 -11.91
C GLY A 66 -3.76 -0.71 -11.97
N GLN A 67 -5.05 -1.02 -11.79
CA GLN A 67 -5.61 -2.37 -11.77
C GLN A 67 -4.91 -3.32 -10.77
N GLY A 68 -4.47 -2.79 -9.62
CA GLY A 68 -3.76 -3.55 -8.60
C GLY A 68 -2.30 -3.86 -8.93
N ILE A 69 -1.78 -3.32 -10.03
CA ILE A 69 -0.38 -3.49 -10.44
C ILE A 69 0.46 -2.34 -9.86
N ALA A 70 1.62 -2.69 -9.33
CA ALA A 70 2.64 -1.74 -8.93
C ALA A 70 4.03 -2.29 -9.23
N LYS A 71 5.04 -1.42 -9.20
CA LYS A 71 6.45 -1.82 -9.33
C LYS A 71 7.33 -0.96 -8.45
N ASP A 72 8.53 -1.44 -8.22
CA ASP A 72 9.65 -0.64 -7.76
C ASP A 72 10.88 -0.91 -8.65
N ALA A 73 12.04 -0.35 -8.30
CA ALA A 73 13.27 -0.53 -9.07
C ALA A 73 13.73 -1.99 -9.21
N PHE A 74 13.24 -2.92 -8.39
CA PHE A 74 13.71 -4.30 -8.28
C PHE A 74 12.60 -5.34 -8.52
N HIS A 75 11.33 -5.00 -8.24
CA HIS A 75 10.23 -5.96 -8.20
C HIS A 75 8.97 -5.42 -8.89
N HIS A 76 8.15 -6.34 -9.37
CA HIS A 76 6.77 -6.07 -9.77
C HIS A 76 5.81 -6.70 -8.75
N TYR A 77 4.69 -6.02 -8.52
CA TYR A 77 3.67 -6.41 -7.54
C TYR A 77 2.29 -6.46 -8.18
N TYR A 78 1.53 -7.48 -7.83
CA TYR A 78 0.10 -7.57 -8.13
C TYR A 78 -0.66 -7.83 -6.84
N CYS A 79 -1.54 -6.90 -6.47
CA CYS A 79 -2.29 -6.91 -5.22
C CYS A 79 -1.40 -7.25 -4.00
N GLY A 80 -0.26 -6.56 -3.88
CA GLY A 80 0.71 -6.72 -2.80
C GLY A 80 1.68 -7.90 -2.95
N GLN A 81 1.46 -8.82 -3.90
CA GLN A 81 2.31 -10.00 -4.09
C GLN A 81 3.38 -9.77 -5.16
N LYS A 82 4.63 -10.11 -4.87
CA LYS A 82 5.73 -10.06 -5.85
C LYS A 82 5.51 -11.10 -6.95
N TYR A 83 5.78 -10.72 -8.21
CA TYR A 83 5.76 -11.64 -9.34
C TYR A 83 6.92 -11.37 -10.31
N ASN A 84 7.31 -12.40 -11.08
CA ASN A 84 8.56 -12.42 -11.84
C ASN A 84 8.38 -12.39 -13.38
N SER A 85 7.23 -11.94 -13.88
CA SER A 85 6.90 -11.99 -15.32
C SER A 85 6.75 -10.60 -15.95
N LEU A 86 7.06 -10.53 -17.25
CA LEU A 86 6.82 -9.34 -18.10
C LEU A 86 5.32 -9.01 -18.23
N THR A 87 4.45 -9.94 -17.84
CA THR A 87 3.00 -9.80 -17.82
C THR A 87 2.47 -9.96 -16.38
N PRO A 88 1.65 -9.04 -15.87
CA PRO A 88 0.91 -9.25 -14.63
C PRO A 88 0.07 -10.54 -14.73
N PRO A 89 -0.21 -11.24 -13.61
CA PRO A 89 -1.16 -12.34 -13.62
C PRO A 89 -2.50 -11.83 -14.18
N MET A 90 -2.85 -12.30 -15.37
CA MET A 90 -4.10 -11.92 -16.03
C MET A 90 -5.26 -12.35 -15.12
N HIS A 91 -6.27 -11.47 -15.03
CA HIS A 91 -7.53 -11.74 -14.35
C HIS A 91 -8.06 -13.13 -14.74
N THR A 92 -7.83 -14.12 -13.88
CA THR A 92 -8.58 -15.36 -13.97
C THR A 92 -9.87 -15.09 -13.21
N PHE A 93 -10.83 -14.43 -13.86
CA PHE A 93 -12.21 -14.49 -13.40
C PHE A 93 -12.60 -15.98 -13.43
N LYS A 94 -12.80 -16.58 -12.25
CA LYS A 94 -13.62 -17.77 -12.11
C LYS A 94 -15.05 -17.36 -11.89
#